data_AF-A0A8I0H243-F1
#
_entry.id   AF-A0A8I0H243-F1
#
_cell.length_a   1.000
_cell.length_b   1.000
_cell.length_c   1.000
_cell.angle_alpha   90.00
_cell.angle_beta   90.00
_cell.angle_gamma   90.00
#
_symmetry.space_group_name_H-M   'P 1'
#
loop_
_entity.id
_entity.type
_entity.pdbx_description
1 polymer ?
#
loop_
_entity_poly.entity_id
_entity_poly.type
_entity_poly.pdbx_seq_one_letter_code
_entity_poly.pdbx_strand_id
1 'polypeptide(L)'
;GIYPSDEVSRERISLRAAMSLKSHVVFIKEVEAGVPVSYGGTYVTERTTRIATIPVGYGDGYPRSLSNKGWVLIRGKKAPILGR
;
A
#
# COMPACT_ATOMS: atom_id res chain seq x y z
N GLY A 1 9.19 -8.68 -18.34
CA GLY A 1 9.30 -10.09 -18.73
C GLY A 1 10.42 -10.23 -19.74
N ILE A 2 10.84 -11.46 -20.02
CA ILE A 2 11.80 -11.76 -21.07
C ILE A 2 11.02 -12.28 -22.28
N TYR A 3 11.34 -11.81 -23.48
CA TYR A 3 10.76 -12.36 -24.71
C TYR A 3 11.39 -13.72 -25.01
N PRO A 4 10.59 -14.75 -25.36
CA PRO A 4 11.10 -16.11 -25.55
C PRO A 4 12.02 -16.29 -26.77
N SER A 5 11.98 -15.41 -27.77
CA SER A 5 12.85 -15.46 -28.96
C SER A 5 12.88 -14.10 -29.71
N ASP A 6 13.64 -14.03 -30.81
CA ASP A 6 13.58 -12.92 -31.78
C ASP A 6 12.41 -13.06 -32.78
N GLU A 7 11.76 -14.23 -32.84
CA GLU A 7 10.66 -14.52 -33.77
C GLU A 7 9.30 -14.01 -33.27
N VAL A 8 9.21 -13.65 -32.00
CA VAL A 8 7.99 -13.09 -31.41
C VAL A 8 7.95 -11.57 -31.54
N SER A 9 6.76 -11.03 -31.83
CA SER A 9 6.56 -9.58 -31.84
C SER A 9 6.93 -8.97 -30.48
N ARG A 10 7.85 -8.01 -30.51
CA ARG A 10 8.31 -7.24 -29.33
C ARG A 10 7.55 -5.93 -29.15
N GLU A 11 6.49 -5.74 -29.92
CA GLU A 11 5.59 -4.60 -29.77
C GLU A 11 4.88 -4.65 -28.42
N ARG A 12 4.31 -3.50 -28.03
CA ARG A 12 3.71 -3.34 -26.71
C ARG A 12 2.45 -4.19 -26.60
N ILE A 13 2.54 -5.29 -25.86
CA ILE A 13 1.42 -6.21 -25.64
C ILE A 13 0.34 -5.52 -24.81
N SER A 14 -0.91 -5.59 -25.28
CA SER A 14 -2.07 -5.11 -24.51
C SER A 14 -2.39 -6.09 -23.39
N LEU A 15 -1.98 -5.75 -22.17
CA LEU A 15 -2.19 -6.57 -20.98
C LEU A 15 -3.41 -6.09 -20.20
N ARG A 16 -4.17 -7.04 -19.65
CA ARG A 16 -5.24 -6.78 -18.68
C ARG A 16 -4.79 -7.25 -17.30
N ALA A 17 -5.06 -6.45 -16.27
CA ALA A 17 -4.74 -6.82 -14.90
C ALA A 17 -5.54 -8.08 -14.50
N ALA A 18 -4.84 -9.16 -14.16
CA ALA A 18 -5.47 -10.44 -13.81
C ALA A 18 -5.89 -10.52 -12.33
N MET A 19 -5.31 -9.67 -11.47
CA MET A 19 -5.48 -9.78 -10.02
C MET A 19 -5.68 -8.40 -9.37
N SER A 20 -6.46 -8.38 -8.30
CA SER A 20 -6.57 -7.26 -7.37
C SER A 20 -6.56 -7.78 -5.95
N LEU A 21 -5.66 -7.27 -5.11
CA LEU A 21 -5.67 -7.54 -3.68
C LEU A 21 -6.64 -6.57 -3.01
N LYS A 22 -7.64 -7.10 -2.32
CA LYS A 22 -8.66 -6.31 -1.62
C LYS A 22 -8.66 -6.66 -0.14
N SER A 23 -8.91 -5.66 0.68
CA SER A 23 -9.15 -5.79 2.11
C SER A 23 -10.18 -4.73 2.53
N HIS A 24 -10.42 -4.57 3.81
CA HIS A 24 -11.39 -3.63 4.37
C HIS A 24 -10.81 -2.87 5.56
N VAL A 25 -11.42 -1.76 5.95
CA VAL A 25 -11.02 -1.03 7.15
C VAL A 25 -11.67 -1.68 8.36
N VAL A 26 -10.87 -2.08 9.35
CA VAL A 26 -11.37 -2.68 10.61
C VAL A 26 -11.44 -1.68 11.75
N PHE A 27 -10.67 -0.60 11.67
CA PHE A 27 -10.63 0.40 12.72
C PHE A 27 -10.23 1.77 12.16
N ILE A 28 -10.80 2.82 12.75
CA ILE A 28 -10.47 4.20 12.42
C ILE A 28 -10.27 4.96 13.72
N LYS A 29 -9.18 5.71 13.81
CA LYS A 29 -8.91 6.63 14.92
C LYS A 29 -8.44 7.99 14.42
N GLU A 30 -8.67 9.01 15.21
CA GLU A 30 -8.01 10.30 15.06
C GLU A 30 -6.82 10.36 16.01
N VAL A 31 -5.73 10.96 15.53
CA VAL A 31 -4.45 11.03 16.24
C VAL A 31 -3.90 12.44 16.10
N GLU A 32 -3.55 13.07 17.21
CA GLU A 32 -2.99 14.42 17.23
C GLU A 32 -1.63 14.53 16.54
N ALA A 33 -1.18 15.76 16.30
CA ALA A 33 0.19 16.03 15.84
C ALA A 33 1.24 15.54 16.86
N GLY A 34 2.42 15.16 16.37
CA GLY A 34 3.55 14.71 17.19
C GLY A 34 3.48 13.27 17.68
N VAL A 35 2.49 12.48 17.23
CA VAL A 35 2.31 11.10 17.70
C VAL A 35 3.02 10.11 16.77
N PRO A 36 3.90 9.23 17.29
CA PRO A 36 4.51 8.18 16.49
C PRO A 36 3.47 7.11 16.12
N VAL A 37 3.47 6.70 14.86
CA VAL A 37 2.55 5.68 14.33
C VAL A 37 3.26 4.34 14.19
N SER A 38 2.65 3.31 14.80
CA SER A 38 3.08 1.92 14.75
C SER A 38 4.48 1.67 15.33
N TYR A 39 5.01 0.46 15.10
CA TYR A 39 6.28 0.02 15.64
C TYR A 39 7.47 0.85 15.14
N GLY A 40 8.34 1.22 16.07
CA GLY A 40 9.55 1.99 15.80
C GLY A 40 9.33 3.46 15.46
N GLY A 41 8.08 3.95 15.44
CA GLY A 41 7.77 5.37 15.27
C GLY A 41 8.38 6.00 14.01
N THR A 42 8.50 5.23 12.92
CA THR A 42 9.15 5.69 11.68
C THR A 42 8.33 6.75 10.92
N TYR A 43 7.10 6.98 11.36
CA TYR A 43 6.25 8.08 10.93
C TYR A 43 5.71 8.78 12.18
N VAL A 44 5.79 10.11 12.19
CA VAL A 44 5.23 10.97 13.23
C VAL A 44 4.21 11.88 12.56
N THR A 45 3.01 11.97 13.13
CA THR A 45 1.94 12.82 12.58
C THR A 45 2.34 14.30 12.64
N GLU A 46 2.12 15.03 11.54
CA GLU A 46 2.41 16.48 11.49
C GLU A 46 1.20 17.34 11.88
N ARG A 47 0.00 16.74 11.84
CA ARG A 47 -1.29 17.37 12.15
C ARG A 47 -2.23 16.30 12.71
N THR A 48 -3.37 16.73 13.25
CA THR A 48 -4.46 15.82 13.58
C THR A 48 -4.83 15.00 12.33
N THR A 49 -4.61 13.69 12.41
CA THR A 49 -4.63 12.77 11.29
C THR A 49 -5.58 11.62 11.59
N ARG A 50 -6.49 11.37 10.65
CA ARG A 50 -7.39 10.22 10.70
C ARG A 50 -6.71 9.01 10.08
N ILE A 51 -6.50 7.97 10.88
CA ILE A 51 -5.76 6.75 10.51
C ILE A 51 -6.74 5.58 10.42
N ALA A 52 -6.65 4.82 9.34
CA ALA A 52 -7.39 3.59 9.12
C ALA A 52 -6.47 2.37 9.26
N THR A 53 -6.90 1.37 10.03
CA THR A 53 -6.22 0.07 10.12
C THR A 53 -6.86 -0.90 9.13
N ILE A 54 -6.02 -1.56 8.33
CA ILE A 54 -6.42 -2.56 7.34
C ILE A 54 -5.77 -3.89 7.76
N PRO A 55 -6.53 -5.00 7.87
CA PRO A 55 -6.01 -6.30 8.26
C PRO A 55 -5.31 -6.95 7.06
N VAL A 56 -4.12 -6.46 6.73
CA VAL A 56 -3.23 -7.05 5.73
C VAL A 56 -1.79 -6.70 6.10
N GLY A 57 -0.89 -7.66 5.96
CA GLY A 57 0.52 -7.46 6.26
C GLY A 57 1.42 -8.43 5.53
N TYR A 58 2.67 -8.49 5.98
CA TYR A 58 3.69 -9.34 5.35
C TYR A 58 3.38 -10.83 5.48
N GLY A 59 2.61 -11.25 6.48
CA GLY A 59 2.11 -12.63 6.60
C GLY A 59 1.17 -13.02 5.45
N ASP A 60 0.50 -12.05 4.84
CA ASP A 60 -0.38 -12.23 3.69
C ASP A 60 0.36 -12.03 2.34
N GLY A 61 1.68 -11.81 2.39
CA GLY A 61 2.50 -11.48 1.23
C GLY A 61 2.56 -9.98 0.88
N TYR A 62 1.98 -9.09 1.70
CA TYR A 62 2.07 -7.64 1.47
C TYR A 62 3.46 -7.11 1.86
N PRO A 63 4.25 -6.51 0.94
CA PRO A 63 5.65 -6.22 1.20
C PRO A 63 5.87 -5.21 2.35
N ARG A 64 6.59 -5.64 3.40
CA ARG A 64 6.98 -4.77 4.53
C ARG A 64 7.81 -3.56 4.08
N SER A 65 8.51 -3.67 2.96
CA SER A 65 9.31 -2.59 2.36
C SER A 65 8.49 -1.38 1.88
N LEU A 66 7.16 -1.52 1.76
CA LEU A 66 6.24 -0.44 1.40
C LEU A 66 5.89 0.49 2.57
N SER A 67 6.35 0.21 3.79
CA SER A 67 6.22 1.10 4.95
C SER A 67 6.64 2.53 4.58
N ASN A 68 5.76 3.52 4.79
CA ASN A 68 5.97 4.94 4.44
C ASN A 68 6.23 5.25 2.95
N LYS A 69 6.12 4.28 2.04
CA LYS A 69 6.42 4.44 0.60
C LYS A 69 5.23 4.10 -0.29
N GLY A 70 4.44 3.13 0.13
CA GLY A 70 3.27 2.65 -0.58
C GLY A 70 2.01 3.45 -0.30
N TRP A 71 0.97 3.08 -1.02
CA TRP A 71 -0.38 3.61 -0.87
C TRP A 71 -1.40 2.53 -1.17
N VAL A 72 -2.61 2.72 -0.66
CA VAL A 72 -3.79 1.90 -0.94
C VAL A 72 -4.90 2.77 -1.53
N LEU A 73 -5.95 2.13 -2.04
CA LEU A 73 -7.17 2.82 -2.47
C LEU A 73 -8.26 2.64 -1.41
N ILE A 74 -8.73 3.74 -0.84
CA ILE A 74 -9.92 3.77 0.00
C ILE A 74 -11.03 4.45 -0.80
N ARG A 75 -12.05 3.67 -1.20
CA ARG A 75 -13.15 4.14 -2.07
C ARG A 75 -12.63 4.84 -3.35
N GLY A 76 -11.63 4.23 -3.99
CA GLY A 76 -11.01 4.77 -5.21
C GLY A 76 -10.04 5.94 -5.01
N LYS A 77 -9.89 6.45 -3.78
CA LYS A 77 -8.95 7.54 -3.47
C LYS A 77 -7.66 7.00 -2.87
N LYS A 78 -6.52 7.51 -3.31
CA LYS A 78 -5.20 7.13 -2.78
C LYS A 78 -5.06 7.57 -1.32
N ALA A 79 -4.59 6.67 -0.48
CA ALA A 79 -4.21 6.95 0.91
C ALA A 79 -2.82 6.35 1.18
N PRO A 80 -1.87 7.10 1.77
CA PRO A 80 -0.53 6.61 2.05
C PRO A 80 -0.51 5.59 3.18
N ILE A 81 0.49 4.71 3.18
CA ILE A 81 0.80 3.82 4.30
C ILE A 81 1.63 4.61 5.32
N LEU A 82 1.19 4.61 6.58
CA LEU A 82 1.83 5.35 7.67
C LEU A 82 2.40 4.38 8.71
N GLY A 83 3.68 4.50 9.00
CA GLY A 83 4.41 3.61 9.91
C GLY A 83 4.76 2.27 9.29
N ARG A 84 5.15 1.32 10.14
CA ARG A 84 5.59 -0.04 9.80
C ARG A 84 4.72 -1.10 10.45
#